data_AF-A0A7X7G3N2-F1
#
_entry.id   AF-A0A7X7G3N2-F1
#
_cell.length_a   1.000
_cell.length_b   1.000
_cell.length_c   1.000
_cell.angle_alpha   90.00
_cell.angle_beta   90.00
_cell.angle_gamma   90.00
#
_symmetry.space_group_name_H-M   'P 1'
#
loop_
_entity.id
_entity.type
_entity.pdbx_description
1 polymer ?
#
loop_
_entity_poly.entity_id
_entity_poly.type
_entity_poly.pdbx_seq_one_letter_code
_entity_poly.pdbx_strand_id
1 'polypeptide(L)'
;MTNKKTARDLKGKTIDIHSHVGVSLKHYAKGEYPYAETLEGLYYKQLSGGIDVNVVFPFTMELFCDFHRLVDTGELVEDAAPLSPVPYELENRHLLRELYEHCPELTDRFLPFFCFDPGRYQQ
;
A
#
# COMPACT_ATOMS: atom_id res chain seq x y z
N MET A 1 7.25 -14.69 15.81
CA MET A 1 6.55 -15.85 15.23
C MET A 1 5.68 -15.33 14.11
N THR A 2 5.84 -15.78 12.87
CA THR A 2 4.98 -15.35 11.77
C THR A 2 3.64 -16.10 11.88
N ASN A 3 2.60 -15.40 12.34
CA ASN A 3 1.22 -15.91 12.34
C ASN A 3 0.71 -15.95 10.89
N LYS A 4 1.12 -16.97 10.15
CA LYS A 4 0.63 -17.20 8.79
C LYS A 4 -0.84 -17.62 8.85
N LYS A 5 -1.75 -16.72 8.44
CA LYS A 5 -3.17 -17.05 8.33
C LYS A 5 -3.40 -18.11 7.26
N THR A 6 -4.31 -19.01 7.52
CA THR A 6 -4.77 -20.07 6.63
C THR A 6 -6.18 -19.76 6.12
N ALA A 7 -6.61 -20.45 5.06
CA ALA A 7 -7.99 -20.35 4.59
C ALA A 7 -9.02 -20.70 5.67
N ARG A 8 -8.67 -21.56 6.64
CA ARG A 8 -9.54 -21.93 7.76
C ARG A 8 -9.81 -20.73 8.68
N ASP A 9 -8.79 -19.90 8.91
CA ASP A 9 -8.87 -18.71 9.77
C ASP A 9 -9.73 -17.60 9.16
N LEU A 10 -9.91 -17.64 7.84
CA LEU A 10 -10.69 -16.68 7.06
C LEU A 10 -12.14 -17.13 6.82
N LYS A 11 -12.49 -18.38 7.14
CA LYS A 11 -13.82 -18.92 6.85
C LYS A 11 -14.91 -18.16 7.62
N GLY A 12 -15.92 -17.68 6.89
CA GLY A 12 -17.08 -16.97 7.47
C GLY A 12 -16.81 -15.51 7.83
N LYS A 13 -15.62 -14.98 7.53
CA LYS A 13 -15.28 -13.57 7.71
C LYS A 13 -15.69 -12.73 6.50
N THR A 14 -16.06 -11.48 6.75
CA THR A 14 -16.22 -10.47 5.69
C THR A 14 -14.85 -9.90 5.35
N ILE A 15 -14.41 -10.08 4.11
CA ILE A 15 -13.08 -9.68 3.65
C ILE A 15 -13.23 -8.58 2.61
N ASP A 16 -12.64 -7.43 2.90
CA ASP A 16 -12.38 -6.41 1.89
C ASP A 16 -11.10 -6.81 1.13
N ILE A 17 -11.21 -6.99 -0.18
CA ILE A 17 -10.13 -7.51 -1.01
C ILE A 17 -9.24 -6.42 -1.60
N HIS A 18 -9.54 -5.14 -1.36
CA HIS A 18 -8.79 -4.06 -1.98
C HIS A 18 -8.84 -2.74 -1.21
N SER A 19 -7.77 -2.44 -0.48
CA SER A 19 -7.52 -1.11 0.06
C SER A 19 -6.05 -0.74 -0.06
N HIS A 20 -5.77 0.56 -0.11
CA HIS A 20 -4.41 1.08 -0.19
C HIS A 20 -4.00 1.70 1.15
N VAL A 21 -2.73 1.53 1.51
CA VAL A 21 -2.10 2.14 2.68
C VAL A 21 -0.84 2.89 2.24
N GLY A 22 -0.65 4.08 2.79
CA GLY A 22 0.46 4.99 2.49
C GLY A 22 -0.03 6.36 2.03
N VAL A 23 0.72 6.97 1.11
CA VAL A 23 0.45 8.33 0.60
C VAL A 23 0.58 8.36 -0.92
N SER A 24 -0.20 9.24 -1.56
CA SER A 24 0.05 9.75 -2.90
C SER A 24 0.54 11.20 -2.79
N LEU A 25 1.83 11.38 -3.06
CA LEU A 25 2.49 12.67 -3.17
C LEU A 25 1.90 13.48 -4.33
N LYS A 26 1.52 12.82 -5.44
CA LYS A 26 0.84 13.47 -6.57
C LYS A 26 -0.49 14.07 -6.14
N HIS A 27 -1.35 13.29 -5.48
CA HIS A 27 -2.64 13.82 -5.00
C HIS A 27 -2.41 14.98 -4.01
N TYR A 28 -1.44 14.84 -3.10
CA TYR A 28 -1.10 15.91 -2.16
C TYR A 28 -0.64 17.19 -2.88
N ALA A 29 0.27 17.09 -3.85
CA ALA A 29 0.78 18.23 -4.62
C ALA A 29 -0.31 18.93 -5.44
N LYS A 30 -1.34 18.19 -5.87
CA LYS A 30 -2.47 18.72 -6.64
C LYS A 30 -3.65 19.19 -5.77
N GLY A 31 -3.53 19.08 -4.44
CA GLY A 31 -4.65 19.38 -3.52
C GLY A 31 -5.85 18.44 -3.68
N GLU A 32 -5.62 17.23 -4.20
CA GLU A 32 -6.64 16.21 -4.40
C GLU A 32 -6.86 15.40 -3.11
N TYR A 33 -8.11 15.02 -2.83
CA TYR A 33 -8.50 14.23 -1.66
C TYR A 33 -9.21 12.93 -2.07
N PRO A 34 -8.93 11.77 -1.43
CA PRO A 34 -7.90 11.55 -0.41
C PRO A 34 -6.49 11.33 -1.00
N TYR A 35 -5.46 11.81 -0.29
CA TYR A 35 -4.05 11.63 -0.67
C TYR A 35 -3.29 10.67 0.27
N ALA A 36 -3.91 10.20 1.35
CA ALA A 36 -3.26 9.31 2.31
C ALA A 36 -4.28 8.40 2.99
N GLU A 37 -3.83 7.22 3.39
CA GLU A 37 -4.55 6.27 4.22
C GLU A 37 -3.54 5.54 5.10
N THR A 38 -3.70 5.63 6.42
CA THR A 38 -2.89 4.82 7.35
C THR A 38 -3.59 3.51 7.64
N LEU A 39 -2.82 2.49 8.01
CA LEU A 39 -3.32 1.19 8.42
C LEU A 39 -4.23 1.30 9.65
N GLU A 40 -3.87 2.16 10.61
CA GLU A 40 -4.71 2.46 11.77
C GLU A 40 -6.03 3.14 11.37
N GLY A 41 -5.99 4.12 10.44
CA GLY A 41 -7.18 4.77 9.92
C GLY A 41 -8.11 3.77 9.23
N LEU A 42 -7.52 2.88 8.43
CA LEU A 42 -8.24 1.81 7.75
C LEU A 42 -8.86 0.82 8.74
N TYR A 43 -8.19 0.53 9.86
CA TYR A 43 -8.73 -0.34 10.91
C TYR A 43 -10.04 0.21 11.51
N TYR A 44 -10.08 1.50 11.84
CA TYR A 44 -11.33 2.09 12.35
C TYR A 44 -12.45 2.09 11.29
N LYS A 45 -12.10 2.24 9.99
CA LYS A 45 -13.05 2.09 8.89
C LYS A 45 -13.57 0.66 8.79
N GLN A 46 -12.72 -0.36 8.95
CA GLN A 46 -13.14 -1.76 8.99
C GLN A 46 -14.19 -2.00 10.08
N LEU A 47 -13.93 -1.49 11.31
CA LEU A 47 -14.87 -1.62 12.42
C LEU A 47 -16.23 -1.01 12.10
N SER A 48 -16.22 0.19 11.51
CA SER A 48 -17.47 0.89 11.12
C SER A 48 -18.22 0.18 9.99
N GLY A 49 -17.51 -0.51 9.10
CA GLY A 49 -18.06 -1.19 7.93
C GLY A 49 -18.37 -2.67 8.15
N GLY A 50 -18.12 -3.22 9.34
CA GLY A 50 -18.30 -4.66 9.61
C GLY A 50 -17.33 -5.56 8.83
N ILE A 51 -16.14 -5.06 8.50
CA ILE A 51 -15.08 -5.80 7.81
C ILE A 51 -14.20 -6.50 8.85
N ASP A 52 -14.00 -7.80 8.70
CA ASP A 52 -13.19 -8.60 9.63
C ASP A 52 -11.71 -8.53 9.30
N VAL A 53 -11.38 -8.56 8.00
CA VAL A 53 -10.03 -8.64 7.43
C VAL A 53 -9.99 -7.81 6.14
N ASN A 54 -8.86 -7.15 5.88
CA ASN A 54 -8.66 -6.38 4.64
C ASN A 54 -7.34 -6.78 3.96
N VAL A 55 -7.38 -6.91 2.64
CA VAL A 55 -6.20 -7.08 1.79
C VAL A 55 -5.68 -5.71 1.40
N VAL A 56 -4.46 -5.38 1.86
CA VAL A 56 -3.87 -4.05 1.74
C VAL A 56 -2.71 -4.03 0.76
N PHE A 57 -2.66 -2.99 -0.05
CA PHE A 57 -1.65 -2.74 -1.07
C PHE A 57 -0.86 -1.46 -0.71
N PRO A 58 0.41 -1.34 -1.12
CA PRO A 58 1.08 -0.04 -1.10
C PRO A 58 0.29 0.97 -1.96
N PHE A 59 0.27 2.25 -1.56
CA PHE A 59 -0.59 3.24 -2.21
C PHE A 59 -0.27 3.46 -3.70
N THR A 60 1.00 3.74 -4.02
CA THR A 60 1.44 4.12 -5.38
C THR A 60 2.94 3.86 -5.51
N MET A 61 3.54 4.08 -6.68
CA MET A 61 4.99 3.86 -6.95
C MET A 61 5.74 5.16 -7.20
N GLU A 62 5.26 6.26 -6.62
CA GLU A 62 5.74 7.61 -6.91
C GLU A 62 7.21 7.84 -6.49
N LEU A 63 7.75 7.04 -5.56
CA LEU A 63 9.17 7.15 -5.17
C LEU A 63 10.12 6.61 -6.23
N PHE A 64 9.62 5.88 -7.22
CA PHE A 64 10.39 5.43 -8.39
C PHE A 64 10.28 6.42 -9.57
N CYS A 65 9.26 7.27 -9.59
CA CYS A 65 8.93 8.10 -10.74
C CYS A 65 9.49 9.51 -10.66
N ASP A 66 9.69 10.14 -11.83
CA ASP A 66 9.94 11.58 -11.92
C ASP A 66 8.72 12.33 -11.40
N PHE A 67 8.88 12.97 -10.24
CA PHE A 67 7.79 13.62 -9.55
C PHE A 67 7.30 14.89 -10.27
N HIS A 68 8.21 15.65 -10.89
CA HIS A 68 7.84 16.84 -11.65
C HIS A 68 6.99 16.46 -12.85
N ARG A 69 7.43 15.46 -13.62
CA ARG A 69 6.69 14.96 -14.78
C ARG A 69 5.33 14.41 -14.35
N LEU A 70 5.28 13.64 -13.26
CA LEU A 70 4.03 13.10 -12.75
C LEU A 70 3.03 14.19 -12.35
N VAL A 71 3.47 15.26 -11.68
CA VAL A 71 2.58 16.35 -11.26
C VAL A 71 2.13 17.21 -12.44
N ASP A 72 3.05 17.57 -13.34
CA ASP A 72 2.78 18.51 -14.43
C ASP A 72 1.98 17.87 -15.58
N THR A 73 2.23 16.60 -15.90
CA THR A 73 1.62 15.92 -17.06
C THR A 73 0.80 14.69 -16.71
N GLY A 74 0.96 14.14 -15.50
CA GLY A 74 0.34 12.86 -15.13
C GLY A 74 1.05 11.63 -15.67
N GLU A 75 2.18 11.78 -16.36
CA GLU A 75 2.95 10.66 -16.90
C GLU A 75 3.77 9.97 -15.81
N LEU A 76 3.71 8.63 -15.77
CA LEU A 76 4.51 7.79 -14.90
C LEU A 76 5.76 7.34 -15.66
N VAL A 77 6.87 8.03 -15.43
CA VAL A 77 8.19 7.71 -16.01
C VAL A 77 9.20 7.52 -14.90
N GLU A 78 10.19 6.65 -15.10
CA GLU A 78 11.31 6.46 -14.17
C GLU A 78 12.09 7.76 -13.99
N ASP A 79 12.42 8.09 -12.74
CA ASP A 79 13.31 9.21 -12.42
C ASP A 79 14.77 8.88 -12.77
N ALA A 80 15.59 9.88 -13.11
CA ALA A 80 17.01 9.67 -13.38
C ALA A 80 17.82 9.24 -12.14
N ALA A 81 17.32 9.54 -10.94
CA ALA A 81 17.88 9.19 -9.64
C ALA A 81 16.74 8.86 -8.65
N PRO A 82 16.02 7.73 -8.83
CA PRO A 82 14.82 7.44 -8.07
C PRO A 82 15.14 7.14 -6.60
N LEU A 83 14.25 7.57 -5.70
CA LEU A 83 14.37 7.25 -4.27
C LEU A 83 14.14 5.76 -4.02
N SER A 84 13.14 5.17 -4.68
CA SER A 84 12.92 3.73 -4.71
C SER A 84 13.65 3.14 -5.92
N PRO A 85 14.64 2.24 -5.76
CA PRO A 85 15.42 1.70 -6.88
C PRO A 85 14.59 0.95 -7.93
N VAL A 86 13.50 0.32 -7.51
CA VAL A 86 12.53 -0.34 -8.38
C VAL A 86 11.09 0.07 -8.00
N PRO A 87 10.12 -0.05 -8.93
CA PRO A 87 8.71 0.24 -8.63
C PRO A 87 8.26 -0.51 -7.37
N TYR A 88 7.60 0.23 -6.47
CA TYR A 88 7.01 -0.27 -5.22
C TYR A 88 7.98 -0.81 -4.16
N GLU A 89 9.30 -0.80 -4.33
CA GLU A 89 10.19 -1.37 -3.29
C GLU A 89 10.06 -0.65 -1.95
N LEU A 90 10.18 0.68 -1.95
CA LEU A 90 10.03 1.45 -0.72
C LEU A 90 8.60 1.41 -0.20
N GLU A 91 7.60 1.48 -1.07
CA GLU A 91 6.20 1.51 -0.65
C GLU A 91 5.74 0.17 -0.07
N ASN A 92 6.16 -0.97 -0.65
CA ASN A 92 6.00 -2.28 -0.03
C ASN A 92 6.67 -2.33 1.35
N ARG A 93 7.91 -1.83 1.45
CA ARG A 93 8.66 -1.82 2.71
C ARG A 93 7.95 -0.97 3.77
N HIS A 94 7.42 0.18 3.40
CA HIS A 94 6.66 1.06 4.28
C HIS A 94 5.37 0.40 4.76
N LEU A 95 4.61 -0.25 3.87
CA LEU A 95 3.44 -1.03 4.26
C LEU A 95 3.78 -2.10 5.31
N LEU A 96 4.85 -2.86 5.10
CA LEU A 96 5.26 -3.89 6.07
C LEU A 96 5.71 -3.30 7.40
N ARG A 97 6.44 -2.17 7.38
CA ARG A 97 6.84 -1.48 8.63
C ARG A 97 5.62 -1.00 9.39
N GLU A 98 4.66 -0.40 8.70
CA GLU A 98 3.43 0.06 9.34
C GLU A 98 2.68 -1.11 9.99
N LEU A 99 2.54 -2.24 9.27
CA LEU A 99 1.86 -3.42 9.79
C LEU A 99 2.60 -4.13 10.93
N TYR A 100 3.90 -4.38 10.77
CA TYR A 100 4.64 -5.28 11.68
C TYR A 100 5.49 -4.57 12.73
N GLU A 101 5.85 -3.30 12.52
CA GLU A 101 6.68 -2.53 13.45
C GLU A 101 5.87 -1.44 14.18
N HIS A 102 4.97 -0.75 13.48
CA HIS A 102 4.21 0.37 14.06
C HIS A 102 2.85 -0.04 14.63
N CYS A 103 2.13 -0.94 13.97
CA CYS A 103 0.81 -1.42 14.38
C CYS A 103 0.76 -2.97 14.51
N PRO A 104 1.70 -3.61 15.22
CA PRO A 104 1.76 -5.07 15.31
C PRO A 104 0.48 -5.69 15.88
N GLU A 105 -0.24 -4.98 16.74
CA GLU A 105 -1.53 -5.37 17.30
C GLU A 105 -2.64 -5.51 16.26
N LEU A 106 -2.50 -4.86 15.10
CA LEU A 106 -3.46 -4.91 14.00
C LEU A 106 -3.14 -6.02 12.98
N THR A 107 -2.04 -6.74 13.14
CA THR A 107 -1.59 -7.79 12.19
C THR A 107 -2.69 -8.80 11.85
N ASP A 108 -3.56 -9.13 12.82
CA ASP A 108 -4.63 -10.10 12.59
C ASP A 108 -5.79 -9.61 11.71
N ARG A 109 -5.81 -8.31 11.37
CA ARG A 109 -6.83 -7.64 10.57
C ARG A 109 -6.41 -7.40 9.12
N PHE A 110 -5.14 -7.56 8.79
CA PHE A 110 -4.60 -7.17 7.49
C PHE A 110 -3.83 -8.29 6.81
N LEU A 111 -3.99 -8.37 5.49
CA LEU A 111 -3.26 -9.27 4.60
C LEU A 111 -2.48 -8.41 3.60
N PRO A 112 -1.16 -8.22 3.77
CA PRO A 112 -0.39 -7.39 2.85
C PRO A 112 -0.24 -8.08 1.49
N PHE A 113 -0.51 -7.34 0.42
CA PHE A 113 -0.32 -7.75 -0.96
C PHE A 113 0.78 -6.90 -1.59
N PHE A 114 1.80 -7.57 -2.13
CA PHE A 114 2.97 -6.91 -2.71
C PHE A 114 2.74 -6.54 -4.16
N CYS A 115 3.14 -5.32 -4.51
CA CYS A 115 3.22 -4.88 -5.89
C CYS A 115 4.64 -5.07 -6.41
N PHE A 116 4.79 -5.61 -7.61
CA PHE A 116 6.08 -5.81 -8.27
C PHE A 116 5.93 -5.54 -9.76
N ASP A 117 7.00 -5.09 -10.41
CA ASP A 117 7.06 -4.92 -11.86
C ASP A 117 7.62 -6.19 -12.52
N PRO A 118 6.77 -7.05 -13.14
CA PRO A 118 7.22 -8.28 -13.76
C PRO A 118 7.97 -8.07 -15.09
N GLY A 119 7.87 -6.88 -15.70
CA GLY A 119 8.46 -6.56 -16.99
C GLY A 119 9.93 -6.13 -16.91
N ARG A 120 10.42 -5.74 -15.74
CA ARG A 120 11.76 -5.15 -15.56
C ARG A 120 12.92 -6.03 -16.06
N TYR A 121 12.76 -7.35 -16.02
CA TYR A 121 13.78 -8.31 -16.45
C TYR A 121 13.41 -9.08 -17.73
N GLN A 122 12.35 -8.67 -18.42
CA GLN A 122 11.99 -9.21 -19.72
C GLN A 122 12.71 -8.41 -20.81
N GLN A 123 14.01 -8.66 -20.96
CA GLN A 123 14.81 -8.22 -22.11
C GLN A 123 15.19 -9.42 -22.99
#